data_AF-A0A4R3SEN9-F1
#
_entry.id   AF-A0A4R3SEN9-F1
#
_cell.length_a   1.000
_cell.length_b   1.000
_cell.length_c   1.000
_cell.angle_alpha   90.00
_cell.angle_beta   90.00
_cell.angle_gamma   90.00
#
_symmetry.space_group_name_H-M   'P 1'
#
loop_
_entity.id
_entity.type
_entity.pdbx_description
1 polymer ?
#
loop_
_entity_poly.entity_id
_entity_poly.type
_entity_poly.pdbx_seq_one_letter_code
_entity_poly.pdbx_strand_id
1 'polypeptide(L)'
;MRAVPEDLDPAVVAEIDGRLARLQSDLGVTIPWAIESGSRAWGFPSPDSDYDCRFLYVRRRDDYLSLWPSRDVIETPLDKVFDVNGWDLAKTVRLAVNGNATVGEWLRSPIVYAGDEAFRDRLLAFVASVADRGRIGRHYLHVAARQYEREITLKRFFYVLRTAASLRWLRDHPESAMPPMDLPTLLAESTVERAVTEATTELIAVKARTRELGTGTPPEVLVRFVDAELDLARPFDDLPPENTSVEAHARADAYFLGELDRLR
;
A
#
# COMPACT_ATOMS: atom_id res chain seq x y z
N MET A 1 18.67 -0.01 0.30
CA MET A 1 17.85 0.96 1.03
C MET A 1 17.42 0.44 2.39
N ARG A 2 17.56 1.28 3.41
CA ARG A 2 16.82 1.16 4.68
C ARG A 2 16.43 2.58 5.09
N ALA A 3 15.18 2.77 5.48
CA ALA A 3 14.63 4.05 5.91
C ALA A 3 13.69 3.80 7.08
N VAL A 4 14.24 3.72 8.28
CA VAL A 4 13.49 3.47 9.52
C VAL A 4 13.59 4.73 10.38
N PRO A 5 12.47 5.37 10.75
CA PRO A 5 12.47 6.51 11.65
C PRO A 5 13.14 6.21 12.99
N GLU A 6 13.82 7.18 13.59
CA GLU A 6 14.52 7.00 14.88
C GLU A 6 13.57 6.77 16.06
N ASP A 7 12.30 7.16 15.93
CA ASP A 7 11.25 6.99 16.93
C ASP A 7 10.57 5.61 16.88
N LEU A 8 10.91 4.77 15.89
CA LEU A 8 10.49 3.36 15.89
C LEU A 8 11.28 2.57 16.95
N ASP A 9 10.57 1.77 17.74
CA ASP A 9 11.18 0.95 18.80
C ASP A 9 12.25 0.00 18.21
N PRO A 10 13.55 0.17 18.58
CA PRO A 10 14.62 -0.65 18.03
C PRO A 10 14.44 -2.16 18.26
N ALA A 11 13.79 -2.57 19.36
CA ALA A 11 13.54 -3.98 19.65
C ALA A 11 12.48 -4.57 18.71
N VAL A 12 11.44 -3.78 18.38
CA VAL A 12 10.43 -4.15 17.39
C VAL A 12 11.08 -4.30 16.02
N VAL A 13 11.92 -3.34 15.63
CA VAL A 13 12.60 -3.37 14.34
C VAL A 13 13.53 -4.59 14.23
N ALA A 14 14.28 -4.90 15.29
CA ALA A 14 15.12 -6.10 15.35
C ALA A 14 14.30 -7.40 15.26
N GLU A 15 13.11 -7.45 15.86
CA GLU A 15 12.21 -8.61 15.75
C GLU A 15 11.67 -8.78 14.31
N ILE A 16 11.32 -7.69 13.63
CA ILE A 16 10.93 -7.72 12.21
C ILE A 16 12.09 -8.23 11.35
N ASP A 17 13.29 -7.68 11.53
CA ASP A 17 14.49 -8.11 10.82
C ASP A 17 14.76 -9.61 11.05
N GLY A 18 14.62 -10.09 12.29
CA GLY A 18 14.74 -11.50 12.65
C GLY A 18 13.68 -12.40 12.01
N ARG A 19 12.42 -11.95 11.94
CA ARG A 19 11.34 -12.67 11.23
C ARG A 19 11.64 -12.78 9.74
N LEU A 20 12.03 -11.69 9.09
CA LEU A 20 12.35 -11.68 7.67
C LEU A 20 13.56 -12.59 7.35
N ALA A 21 14.58 -12.59 8.21
CA ALA A 21 15.74 -13.48 8.06
C ALA A 21 15.35 -14.96 8.18
N ARG A 22 14.52 -15.33 9.17
CA ARG A 22 13.99 -16.69 9.34
C ARG A 22 13.14 -17.13 8.15
N LEU A 23 12.28 -16.24 7.63
CA LEU A 23 11.48 -16.54 6.44
C LEU A 23 12.36 -16.86 5.22
N GLN A 24 13.44 -16.10 5.01
CA GLN A 24 14.39 -16.36 3.92
C GLN A 24 15.11 -17.69 4.10
N SER A 25 15.59 -18.02 5.32
CA SER A 25 16.29 -19.28 5.58
C SER A 25 15.38 -20.50 5.49
N ASP A 26 14.21 -20.43 6.12
CA ASP A 26 13.35 -21.60 6.34
C ASP A 26 12.56 -21.97 5.08
N LEU A 27 12.21 -20.96 4.28
CA LEU A 27 11.44 -21.14 3.05
C LEU A 27 12.28 -21.08 1.77
N GLY A 28 13.56 -20.73 1.88
CA GLY A 28 14.46 -20.61 0.73
C GLY A 28 14.03 -19.53 -0.28
N VAL A 29 13.48 -18.42 0.22
CA VAL A 29 13.03 -17.27 -0.59
C VAL A 29 13.98 -16.08 -0.41
N THR A 30 14.00 -15.18 -1.38
CA THR A 30 14.69 -13.88 -1.29
C THR A 30 13.66 -12.78 -1.04
N ILE A 31 13.93 -11.87 -0.10
CA ILE A 31 13.06 -10.72 0.20
C ILE A 31 13.76 -9.43 -0.26
N PRO A 32 13.55 -8.99 -1.53
CA PRO A 32 14.19 -7.78 -2.04
C PRO A 32 13.55 -6.48 -1.55
N TRP A 33 12.36 -6.51 -0.94
CA TRP A 33 11.66 -5.31 -0.49
C TRP A 33 10.76 -5.61 0.71
N ALA A 34 10.98 -4.92 1.82
CA ALA A 34 10.22 -5.03 3.07
C ALA A 34 10.00 -3.65 3.68
N ILE A 35 8.74 -3.33 3.97
CA ILE A 35 8.24 -1.99 4.29
C ILE A 35 7.19 -2.05 5.39
N GLU A 36 6.90 -0.90 6.01
CA GLU A 36 5.72 -0.72 6.84
C GLU A 36 4.53 -0.33 5.95
N SER A 37 3.34 -0.88 6.22
CA SER A 37 2.10 -0.61 5.46
C SER A 37 0.89 -0.34 6.36
N GLY A 38 1.13 0.23 7.54
CA GLY A 38 0.11 0.56 8.52
C GLY A 38 -0.05 2.06 8.75
N SER A 39 -0.77 2.39 9.82
CA SER A 39 -1.01 3.77 10.26
C SER A 39 0.28 4.60 10.38
N ARG A 40 1.41 3.97 10.72
CA ARG A 40 2.75 4.58 10.76
C ARG A 40 3.21 5.04 9.37
N ALA A 41 3.23 4.14 8.39
CA ALA A 41 3.57 4.49 7.00
C ALA A 41 2.56 5.42 6.35
N TRP A 42 1.32 5.44 6.84
CA TRP A 42 0.24 6.25 6.32
C TRP A 42 0.19 7.67 6.90
N GLY A 43 1.04 7.98 7.88
CA GLY A 43 1.16 9.31 8.47
C GLY A 43 0.14 9.62 9.57
N PHE A 44 -0.49 8.61 10.16
CA PHE A 44 -1.45 8.77 11.26
C PHE A 44 -1.35 7.68 12.35
N PRO A 45 -0.16 7.41 12.91
CA PRO A 45 0.01 6.39 13.94
C PRO A 45 -0.70 6.77 15.25
N SER A 46 -1.06 5.74 16.01
CA SER A 46 -1.50 5.84 17.41
C SER A 46 -0.56 5.02 18.31
N PRO A 47 -0.53 5.26 19.63
CA PRO A 47 0.30 4.47 20.56
C PRO A 47 0.06 2.96 20.47
N ASP A 48 -1.19 2.54 20.24
CA ASP A 48 -1.60 1.14 20.12
C ASP A 48 -1.65 0.66 18.66
N SER A 49 -0.95 1.32 17.74
CA SER A 49 -0.85 0.82 16.36
C SER A 49 0.04 -0.42 16.30
N ASP A 50 -0.48 -1.47 15.68
CA ASP A 50 0.29 -2.67 15.30
C ASP A 50 1.38 -2.30 14.28
N TYR A 51 2.40 -3.13 14.14
CA TYR A 51 3.45 -3.00 13.12
C TYR A 51 3.09 -3.85 11.92
N ASP A 52 2.65 -3.19 10.85
CA ASP A 52 2.19 -3.82 9.62
C ASP A 52 3.38 -3.97 8.66
N CYS A 53 4.25 -4.95 8.90
CA CYS A 53 5.32 -5.26 7.97
C CYS A 53 4.75 -5.97 6.73
N ARG A 54 5.02 -5.41 5.56
CA ARG A 54 4.72 -6.01 4.26
C ARG A 54 5.99 -6.23 3.48
N PHE A 55 6.07 -7.33 2.75
CA PHE A 55 7.25 -7.62 1.95
C PHE A 55 6.92 -8.28 0.62
N LEU A 56 7.81 -8.09 -0.34
CA LEU A 56 7.80 -8.81 -1.60
C LEU A 56 8.86 -9.90 -1.50
N TYR A 57 8.54 -11.10 -1.97
CA TYR A 57 9.49 -12.21 -1.99
C TYR A 57 9.54 -12.90 -3.34
N VAL A 58 10.70 -13.47 -3.63
CA VAL A 58 11.00 -14.20 -4.86
C VAL A 58 11.40 -15.61 -4.47
N ARG A 59 10.77 -16.61 -5.10
CA ARG A 59 11.08 -18.02 -4.89
C ARG A 59 12.20 -18.45 -5.82
N ARG A 60 12.74 -19.65 -5.59
CA ARG A 60 13.66 -20.25 -6.57
C ARG A 60 12.89 -20.54 -7.84
N ARG A 61 13.59 -20.48 -8.98
CA ARG A 61 12.98 -20.69 -10.30
C ARG A 61 12.20 -22.01 -10.38
N ASP A 62 12.76 -23.08 -9.85
CA ASP A 62 12.15 -24.42 -9.91
C ASP A 62 10.83 -24.49 -9.14
N ASP A 63 10.65 -23.66 -8.10
CA ASP A 63 9.40 -23.61 -7.33
C ASP A 63 8.25 -23.04 -8.17
N TYR A 64 8.53 -22.19 -9.18
CA TYR A 64 7.54 -21.69 -10.14
C TYR A 64 7.18 -22.70 -11.24
N LEU A 65 7.99 -23.75 -11.42
CA LEU A 65 7.78 -24.80 -12.43
C LEU A 65 7.07 -26.04 -11.86
N SER A 66 6.69 -26.00 -10.58
CA SER A 66 5.96 -27.08 -9.93
C SER A 66 4.56 -27.27 -10.52
N LEU A 67 4.16 -28.53 -10.75
CA LEU A 67 2.77 -28.90 -11.08
C LEU A 67 1.80 -28.63 -9.92
N TRP A 68 2.32 -28.50 -8.69
CA TRP A 68 1.56 -28.14 -7.49
C TRP A 68 2.12 -26.82 -6.95
N PRO A 69 1.63 -25.68 -7.43
CA PRO A 69 2.14 -24.38 -7.02
C PRO A 69 1.86 -24.13 -5.53
N SER A 70 2.85 -23.57 -4.84
CA SER A 70 2.69 -23.13 -3.46
C SER A 70 1.77 -21.91 -3.36
N ARG A 71 1.25 -21.62 -2.17
CA ARG A 71 0.52 -20.37 -1.90
C ARG A 71 1.41 -19.18 -2.28
N ASP A 72 0.80 -18.17 -2.91
CA ASP A 72 1.48 -16.97 -3.39
C ASP A 72 1.57 -15.86 -2.33
N VAL A 73 1.28 -16.20 -1.07
CA VAL A 73 1.35 -15.33 0.12
C VAL A 73 2.06 -16.09 1.24
N ILE A 74 2.92 -15.38 1.97
CA ILE A 74 3.51 -15.84 3.24
C ILE A 74 2.94 -14.97 4.36
N GLU A 75 2.46 -15.60 5.42
CA GLU A 75 1.87 -14.94 6.59
C GLU A 75 2.55 -15.52 7.83
N THR A 76 3.10 -14.67 8.70
CA THR A 76 3.52 -15.14 10.03
C THR A 76 2.29 -15.29 10.93
N PRO A 77 2.33 -16.13 11.98
CA PRO A 77 1.25 -16.16 12.98
C PRO A 77 0.93 -14.75 13.46
N LEU A 78 -0.35 -14.37 13.38
CA LEU A 78 -0.82 -13.07 13.82
C LEU A 78 -0.60 -12.96 15.33
N ASP A 79 0.06 -11.90 15.76
CA ASP A 79 0.13 -11.53 17.17
C ASP A 79 -0.37 -10.08 17.35
N LYS A 80 -0.52 -9.65 18.62
CA LYS A 80 -1.09 -8.32 18.94
C LYS A 80 -0.19 -7.15 18.58
N VAL A 81 1.03 -7.40 18.10
CA VAL A 81 2.05 -6.37 17.87
C VAL A 81 2.49 -6.36 16.41
N PHE A 82 2.56 -7.53 15.77
CA PHE A 82 3.11 -7.72 14.46
C PHE A 82 2.09 -8.36 13.52
N ASP A 83 1.81 -7.66 12.42
CA ASP A 83 1.19 -8.24 11.23
C ASP A 83 2.27 -8.28 10.14
N VAL A 84 2.92 -9.44 9.97
CA VAL A 84 3.97 -9.64 8.97
C VAL A 84 3.47 -10.58 7.88
N ASN A 85 3.24 -10.04 6.70
CA ASN A 85 2.84 -10.84 5.54
C ASN A 85 3.44 -10.30 4.24
N GLY A 86 3.60 -11.17 3.27
CA GLY A 86 4.26 -10.81 2.02
C GLY A 86 3.68 -11.50 0.80
N TRP A 87 3.92 -10.90 -0.36
CA TRP A 87 3.44 -11.36 -1.65
C TRP A 87 4.58 -11.90 -2.50
N ASP A 88 4.29 -13.02 -3.15
CA ASP A 88 5.14 -13.58 -4.18
C ASP A 88 5.30 -12.59 -5.35
N LEU A 89 6.45 -12.63 -6.01
CA LEU A 89 6.73 -11.78 -7.17
C LEU A 89 5.69 -11.96 -8.29
N ALA A 90 5.32 -13.20 -8.64
CA ALA A 90 4.34 -13.45 -9.71
C ALA A 90 2.96 -12.90 -9.31
N LYS A 91 2.57 -13.03 -8.03
CA LYS A 91 1.35 -12.40 -7.50
C LYS A 91 1.40 -10.89 -7.66
N THR A 92 2.49 -10.27 -7.24
CA THR A 92 2.70 -8.82 -7.27
C THR A 92 2.60 -8.27 -8.68
N VAL A 93 3.26 -8.93 -9.63
CA VAL A 93 3.21 -8.59 -11.07
C VAL A 93 1.77 -8.70 -11.60
N ARG A 94 1.05 -9.80 -11.30
CA ARG A 94 -0.36 -9.96 -11.68
C ARG A 94 -1.26 -8.88 -11.07
N LEU A 95 -1.02 -8.52 -9.81
CA LEU A 95 -1.79 -7.48 -9.12
C LEU A 95 -1.57 -6.11 -9.76
N ALA A 96 -0.33 -5.77 -10.14
CA ALA A 96 -0.01 -4.53 -10.84
C ALA A 96 -0.74 -4.42 -12.19
N VAL A 97 -0.72 -5.49 -13.00
CA VAL A 97 -1.45 -5.53 -14.29
C VAL A 97 -2.97 -5.35 -14.09
N ASN A 98 -3.50 -5.88 -12.99
CA ASN A 98 -4.93 -5.75 -12.66
C ASN A 98 -5.28 -4.42 -11.96
N GLY A 99 -4.35 -3.46 -11.89
CA GLY A 99 -4.59 -2.13 -11.33
C GLY A 99 -4.79 -2.13 -9.80
N ASN A 100 -4.20 -3.09 -9.10
CA ASN A 100 -4.19 -3.06 -7.64
C ASN A 100 -3.20 -1.99 -7.14
N ALA A 101 -3.73 -0.89 -6.60
CA ALA A 101 -2.94 0.25 -6.16
C ALA A 101 -1.96 -0.09 -5.03
N THR A 102 -2.26 -1.10 -4.20
CA THR A 102 -1.42 -1.52 -3.08
C THR A 102 0.01 -1.89 -3.50
N VAL A 103 0.20 -2.42 -4.72
CA VAL A 103 1.55 -2.74 -5.22
C VAL A 103 2.41 -1.48 -5.27
N GLY A 104 1.89 -0.40 -5.86
CA GLY A 104 2.65 0.85 -5.93
C GLY A 104 2.72 1.58 -4.59
N GLU A 105 1.73 1.42 -3.71
CA GLU A 105 1.82 1.91 -2.33
C GLU A 105 2.99 1.28 -1.57
N TRP A 106 3.13 -0.06 -1.61
CA TRP A 106 4.24 -0.77 -0.94
C TRP A 106 5.61 -0.32 -1.44
N LEU A 107 5.74 -0.02 -2.73
CA LEU A 107 6.99 0.47 -3.33
C LEU A 107 7.32 1.91 -2.91
N ARG A 108 6.34 2.66 -2.43
CA ARG A 108 6.43 4.07 -2.04
C ARG A 108 6.29 4.28 -0.54
N SER A 109 6.37 3.23 0.27
CA SER A 109 6.31 3.38 1.71
C SER A 109 7.44 4.28 2.22
N PRO A 110 7.14 5.25 3.09
CA PRO A 110 8.16 6.11 3.69
C PRO A 110 9.03 5.35 4.71
N ILE A 111 8.61 4.15 5.14
CA ILE A 111 9.32 3.34 6.13
C ILE A 111 9.72 2.01 5.48
N VAL A 112 11.02 1.85 5.25
CA VAL A 112 11.63 0.69 4.59
C VAL A 112 12.50 -0.05 5.60
N TYR A 113 12.05 -1.23 6.03
CA TYR A 113 12.82 -2.12 6.89
C TYR A 113 14.05 -2.65 6.16
N ALA A 114 13.88 -3.18 4.95
CA ALA A 114 14.99 -3.65 4.11
C ALA A 114 14.60 -3.56 2.64
N GLY A 115 15.52 -3.18 1.75
CA GLY A 115 15.20 -3.13 0.34
C GLY A 115 16.37 -2.97 -0.60
N ASP A 116 16.24 -3.52 -1.81
CA ASP A 116 17.08 -3.23 -2.97
C ASP A 116 16.42 -2.11 -3.80
N GLU A 117 17.12 -0.98 -3.95
CA GLU A 117 16.65 0.19 -4.71
C GLU A 117 16.51 -0.14 -6.19
N ALA A 118 17.42 -0.94 -6.72
CA ALA A 118 17.37 -1.32 -8.12
C ALA A 118 16.16 -2.23 -8.41
N PHE A 119 15.83 -3.14 -7.49
CA PHE A 119 14.59 -3.92 -7.56
C PHE A 119 13.35 -3.02 -7.51
N ARG A 120 13.28 -2.11 -6.53
CA ARG A 120 12.16 -1.15 -6.40
C ARG A 120 11.97 -0.34 -7.67
N ASP A 121 13.03 0.23 -8.22
CA ASP A 121 12.96 1.14 -9.36
C ASP A 121 12.53 0.42 -10.64
N ARG A 122 13.01 -0.81 -10.85
CA ARG A 122 12.54 -1.66 -11.95
C ARG A 122 11.06 -2.02 -11.79
N LEU A 123 10.61 -2.36 -10.58
CA LEU A 123 9.21 -2.67 -10.33
C LEU A 123 8.31 -1.43 -10.50
N LEU A 124 8.74 -0.25 -10.05
CA LEU A 124 8.04 1.01 -10.29
C LEU A 124 7.93 1.32 -11.79
N ALA A 125 9.01 1.13 -12.55
CA ALA A 125 8.99 1.30 -14.00
C ALA A 125 8.04 0.31 -14.68
N PHE A 126 8.02 -0.95 -14.23
CA PHE A 126 7.07 -1.95 -14.70
C PHE A 126 5.62 -1.54 -14.39
N VAL A 127 5.32 -1.18 -13.14
CA VAL A 127 4.00 -0.71 -12.71
C VAL A 127 3.55 0.47 -13.56
N ALA A 128 4.41 1.47 -13.78
CA ALA A 128 4.09 2.61 -14.63
C ALA A 128 3.77 2.19 -16.08
N SER A 129 4.48 1.19 -16.61
CA SER A 129 4.25 0.69 -17.98
C SER A 129 2.92 -0.08 -18.15
N VAL A 130 2.35 -0.58 -17.05
CA VAL A 130 1.09 -1.35 -17.05
C VAL A 130 -0.05 -0.68 -16.27
N ALA A 131 0.16 0.53 -15.76
CA ALA A 131 -0.83 1.21 -14.94
C ALA A 131 -2.09 1.52 -15.76
N ASP A 132 -3.24 1.15 -15.20
CA ASP A 132 -4.56 1.50 -15.71
C ASP A 132 -5.19 2.44 -14.68
N ARG A 133 -5.25 3.72 -15.02
CA ARG A 133 -5.76 4.77 -14.12
C ARG A 133 -7.22 4.51 -13.73
N GLY A 134 -8.01 3.97 -14.66
CA GLY A 134 -9.40 3.61 -14.41
C GLY A 134 -9.52 2.56 -13.32
N ARG A 135 -8.73 1.49 -13.43
CA ARG A 135 -8.67 0.41 -12.42
C ARG A 135 -8.12 0.88 -11.07
N ILE A 136 -7.10 1.75 -11.07
CA ILE A 136 -6.52 2.28 -9.83
C ILE A 136 -7.51 3.19 -9.11
N GLY A 137 -8.19 4.09 -9.84
CA GLY A 137 -9.26 4.91 -9.27
C GLY A 137 -10.41 4.06 -8.71
N ARG A 138 -10.84 3.03 -9.46
CA ARG A 138 -11.85 2.06 -9.01
C ARG A 138 -11.41 1.31 -7.76
N HIS A 139 -10.14 0.92 -7.67
CA HIS A 139 -9.59 0.28 -6.48
C HIS A 139 -9.77 1.17 -5.23
N TYR A 140 -9.37 2.44 -5.30
CA TYR A 140 -9.54 3.37 -4.17
C TYR A 140 -11.01 3.61 -3.81
N LEU A 141 -11.88 3.79 -4.82
CA LEU A 141 -13.31 3.95 -4.62
C LEU A 141 -13.93 2.75 -3.89
N HIS A 142 -13.63 1.53 -4.33
CA HIS A 142 -14.12 0.31 -3.69
C HIS A 142 -13.59 0.12 -2.28
N VAL A 143 -12.32 0.45 -2.02
CA VAL A 143 -11.75 0.40 -0.67
C VAL A 143 -12.50 1.35 0.25
N ALA A 144 -12.76 2.58 -0.19
CA ALA A 144 -13.51 3.58 0.59
C ALA A 144 -14.95 3.12 0.85
N ALA A 145 -15.68 2.72 -0.19
CA ALA A 145 -17.07 2.28 -0.11
C ALA A 145 -17.25 1.11 0.87
N ARG A 146 -16.37 0.11 0.80
CA ARG A 146 -16.40 -1.05 1.71
C ARG A 146 -16.20 -0.68 3.18
N GLN A 147 -15.44 0.36 3.48
CA GLN A 147 -15.27 0.84 4.85
C GLN A 147 -16.50 1.63 5.34
N TYR A 148 -17.19 2.33 4.43
CA TYR A 148 -18.43 3.08 4.69
C TYR A 148 -19.67 2.21 4.94
N GLU A 149 -19.75 1.02 4.34
CA GLU A 149 -20.88 0.09 4.55
C GLU A 149 -21.03 -0.40 6.00
N ARG A 150 -19.98 -0.23 6.81
CA ARG A 150 -19.93 -0.66 8.20
C ARG A 150 -20.06 0.55 9.10
N GLU A 151 -20.44 0.33 10.36
CA GLU A 151 -20.42 1.40 11.37
C GLU A 151 -19.05 2.10 11.39
N ILE A 152 -19.05 3.42 11.19
CA ILE A 152 -17.83 4.18 10.93
C ILE A 152 -17.16 4.58 12.25
N THR A 153 -16.19 3.77 12.67
CA THR A 153 -15.28 4.16 13.75
C THR A 153 -14.28 5.18 13.22
N LEU A 154 -13.70 5.99 14.10
CA LEU A 154 -12.70 6.96 13.67
C LEU A 154 -11.46 6.29 13.05
N LYS A 155 -11.08 5.10 13.54
CA LYS A 155 -10.05 4.27 12.90
C LYS A 155 -10.40 3.99 11.43
N ARG A 156 -11.63 3.55 11.13
CA ARG A 156 -12.08 3.30 9.73
C ARG A 156 -12.17 4.59 8.92
N PHE A 157 -12.61 5.68 9.54
CA PHE A 157 -12.67 6.98 8.86
C PHE A 157 -11.30 7.42 8.35
N PHE A 158 -10.19 7.12 9.03
CA PHE A 158 -8.85 7.39 8.49
C PHE A 158 -8.54 6.62 7.19
N TYR A 159 -8.99 5.37 7.05
CA TYR A 159 -8.83 4.60 5.81
C TYR A 159 -9.61 5.25 4.68
N VAL A 160 -10.85 5.63 4.99
CA VAL A 160 -11.74 6.34 4.06
C VAL A 160 -11.15 7.70 3.65
N LEU A 161 -10.71 8.51 4.60
CA LEU A 161 -10.13 9.83 4.35
C LEU A 161 -8.88 9.73 3.48
N ARG A 162 -7.99 8.78 3.77
CA ARG A 162 -6.80 8.51 2.96
C ARG A 162 -7.18 8.13 1.53
N THR A 163 -8.12 7.20 1.35
CA THR A 163 -8.53 6.77 0.01
C THR A 163 -9.23 7.89 -0.78
N ALA A 164 -10.04 8.73 -0.12
CA ALA A 164 -10.57 9.95 -0.72
C ALA A 164 -9.47 10.94 -1.13
N ALA A 165 -8.45 11.14 -0.29
CA ALA A 165 -7.29 11.96 -0.63
C ALA A 165 -6.47 11.37 -1.80
N SER A 166 -6.37 10.04 -1.93
CA SER A 166 -5.77 9.38 -3.09
C SER A 166 -6.56 9.64 -4.37
N LEU A 167 -7.90 9.61 -4.30
CA LEU A 167 -8.78 9.95 -5.43
C LEU A 167 -8.64 11.43 -5.84
N ARG A 168 -8.55 12.33 -4.85
CA ARG A 168 -8.25 13.74 -5.08
C ARG A 168 -6.93 13.91 -5.82
N TRP A 169 -5.88 13.29 -5.29
CA TRP A 169 -4.54 13.37 -5.86
C TRP A 169 -4.51 12.88 -7.30
N LEU A 170 -5.16 11.75 -7.59
CA LEU A 170 -5.25 11.20 -8.96
C LEU A 170 -5.92 12.16 -9.94
N ARG A 171 -6.90 12.94 -9.47
CA ARG A 171 -7.59 13.96 -10.28
C ARG A 171 -6.69 15.15 -10.59
N ASP A 172 -5.92 15.60 -9.59
CA ASP A 172 -5.02 16.76 -9.72
C ASP A 172 -3.74 16.41 -10.52
N HIS A 173 -3.37 15.12 -10.62
CA HIS A 173 -2.20 14.62 -11.34
C HIS A 173 -2.60 13.66 -12.49
N PRO A 174 -3.15 14.18 -13.60
CA PRO A 174 -3.62 13.36 -14.72
C PRO A 174 -2.50 12.54 -15.40
N GLU A 175 -1.25 12.96 -15.28
CA GLU A 175 -0.07 12.31 -15.84
C GLU A 175 0.49 11.17 -14.97
N SER A 176 0.06 11.04 -13.71
CA SER A 176 0.59 10.02 -12.78
C SER A 176 -0.48 9.08 -12.25
N ALA A 177 -0.26 7.79 -12.40
CA ALA A 177 -1.21 6.76 -11.97
C ALA A 177 -0.98 6.28 -10.53
N MET A 178 0.09 6.72 -9.85
CA MET A 178 0.46 6.20 -8.53
C MET A 178 0.55 7.32 -7.50
N PRO A 179 -0.44 7.46 -6.60
CA PRO A 179 -0.41 8.47 -5.58
C PRO A 179 0.61 8.14 -4.47
N PRO A 180 1.08 9.15 -3.70
CA PRO A 180 1.86 8.96 -2.48
C PRO A 180 1.19 8.02 -1.49
N MET A 181 2.00 7.37 -0.64
CA MET A 181 1.48 6.48 0.37
C MET A 181 0.93 7.24 1.58
N ASP A 182 1.53 8.30 2.10
CA ASP A 182 1.05 8.91 3.35
C ASP A 182 -0.01 10.01 3.12
N LEU A 183 -0.96 10.12 4.05
CA LEU A 183 -2.05 11.11 3.99
C LEU A 183 -1.54 12.56 4.02
N PRO A 184 -0.54 12.95 4.83
CA PRO A 184 0.03 14.30 4.77
C PRO A 184 0.51 14.69 3.38
N THR A 185 1.28 13.84 2.69
CA THR A 185 1.76 14.10 1.33
C THR A 185 0.61 14.13 0.32
N LEU A 186 -0.35 13.20 0.41
CA LEU A 186 -1.54 13.21 -0.43
C LEU A 186 -2.27 14.56 -0.41
N LEU A 187 -2.46 15.14 0.79
CA LEU A 187 -3.11 16.44 0.93
C LEU A 187 -2.22 17.60 0.51
N ALA A 188 -0.91 17.55 0.82
CA ALA A 188 0.03 18.62 0.48
C ALA A 188 0.24 18.78 -1.03
N GLU A 189 0.18 17.67 -1.78
CA GLU A 189 0.31 17.67 -3.24
C GLU A 189 -1.04 17.88 -3.96
N SER A 190 -2.16 17.88 -3.24
CA SER A 190 -3.49 18.06 -3.83
C SER A 190 -4.03 19.48 -3.68
N THR A 191 -4.93 19.87 -4.58
CA THR A 191 -5.71 21.10 -4.46
C THR A 191 -6.87 20.88 -3.49
N VAL A 192 -6.58 20.98 -2.19
CA VAL A 192 -7.56 20.84 -1.10
C VAL A 192 -7.76 22.16 -0.36
N GLU A 193 -8.98 22.37 0.16
CA GLU A 193 -9.27 23.55 0.99
C GLU A 193 -8.45 23.50 2.28
N ARG A 194 -7.95 24.68 2.70
CA ARG A 194 -7.16 24.82 3.93
C ARG A 194 -7.85 24.21 5.16
N ALA A 195 -9.18 24.32 5.24
CA ALA A 195 -9.98 23.76 6.32
C ALA A 195 -9.89 22.22 6.40
N VAL A 196 -9.76 21.52 5.26
CA VAL A 196 -9.58 20.06 5.20
C VAL A 196 -8.20 19.67 5.72
N THR A 197 -7.16 20.40 5.31
CA THR A 197 -5.79 20.16 5.78
C THR A 197 -5.68 20.40 7.29
N GLU A 198 -6.19 21.53 7.79
CA GLU A 198 -6.17 21.87 9.22
C GLU A 198 -6.94 20.85 10.07
N ALA A 199 -8.16 20.47 9.65
CA ALA A 199 -8.95 19.47 10.36
C ALA A 199 -8.29 18.08 10.33
N THR A 200 -7.61 17.72 9.23
CA THR A 200 -6.85 16.47 9.15
C THR A 200 -5.67 16.48 10.11
N THR A 201 -4.88 17.56 10.14
CA THR A 201 -3.75 17.71 11.05
C THR A 201 -4.19 17.63 12.51
N GLU A 202 -5.30 18.30 12.87
CA GLU A 202 -5.88 18.22 14.22
C GLU A 202 -6.31 16.79 14.56
N LEU A 203 -7.00 16.12 13.64
CA LEU A 203 -7.47 14.74 13.86
C LEU A 203 -6.31 13.75 14.06
N ILE A 204 -5.24 13.90 13.28
CA ILE A 204 -4.00 13.12 13.45
C ILE A 204 -3.37 13.40 14.82
N ALA A 205 -3.30 14.68 15.24
CA ALA A 205 -2.72 15.06 16.53
C ALA A 205 -3.53 14.49 17.71
N VAL A 206 -4.86 14.46 17.62
CA VAL A 206 -5.72 13.80 18.62
C VAL A 206 -5.45 12.30 18.66
N LYS A 207 -5.30 11.66 17.50
CA LYS A 207 -4.98 10.23 17.40
C LYS A 207 -3.63 9.85 17.99
N ALA A 208 -2.61 10.67 17.76
CA ALA A 208 -1.28 10.43 18.30
C ALA A 208 -1.26 10.40 19.85
N ARG A 209 -2.21 11.08 20.51
CA ARG A 209 -2.30 11.18 21.98
C ARG A 209 -3.28 10.22 22.62
N THR A 210 -4.20 9.66 21.84
CA THR A 210 -5.34 8.89 22.35
C THR A 210 -5.14 7.40 22.06
N ARG A 211 -5.25 6.57 23.09
CA ARG A 211 -5.20 5.10 22.98
C ARG A 211 -6.44 4.54 22.27
N GLU A 212 -7.60 5.08 22.62
CA GLU A 212 -8.91 4.63 22.15
C GLU A 212 -9.61 5.72 21.31
N LEU A 213 -9.32 5.79 20.02
CA LEU A 213 -10.21 6.51 19.08
C LEU A 213 -11.31 5.56 18.58
N GLY A 214 -12.09 5.04 19.53
CA GLY A 214 -13.20 4.13 19.25
C GLY A 214 -14.51 4.85 18.94
N THR A 215 -14.75 6.02 19.54
CA THR A 215 -16.09 6.65 19.61
C THR A 215 -16.14 8.11 19.17
N GLY A 216 -15.02 8.70 18.73
CA GLY A 216 -14.99 10.06 18.21
C GLY A 216 -15.77 10.18 16.90
N THR A 217 -16.62 11.20 16.79
CA THR A 217 -17.31 11.52 15.52
C THR A 217 -16.33 12.20 14.57
N PRO A 218 -16.23 11.77 13.29
CA PRO A 218 -15.42 12.46 12.30
C PRO A 218 -15.81 13.94 12.16
N PRO A 219 -14.86 14.87 12.04
CA PRO A 219 -15.16 16.28 11.79
C PRO A 219 -15.98 16.47 10.52
N GLU A 220 -17.05 17.27 10.60
CA GLU A 220 -18.01 17.43 9.49
C GLU A 220 -17.35 17.93 8.19
N VAL A 221 -16.33 18.81 8.29
CA VAL A 221 -15.56 19.28 7.13
C VAL A 221 -14.86 18.14 6.39
N LEU A 222 -14.37 17.13 7.12
CA LEU A 222 -13.71 15.97 6.53
C LEU A 222 -14.74 15.00 5.94
N VAL A 223 -15.90 14.84 6.59
CA VAL A 223 -17.02 14.04 6.05
C VAL A 223 -17.47 14.61 4.71
N ARG A 224 -17.71 15.92 4.63
CA ARG A 224 -18.10 16.59 3.38
C ARG A 224 -17.04 16.45 2.29
N PHE A 225 -15.76 16.58 2.66
CA PHE A 225 -14.65 16.36 1.72
C PHE A 225 -14.69 14.94 1.16
N VAL A 226 -14.75 13.93 2.03
CA VAL A 226 -14.79 12.53 1.61
C VAL A 226 -15.99 12.26 0.71
N ASP A 227 -17.20 12.65 1.13
CA ASP A 227 -18.41 12.38 0.36
C ASP A 227 -18.34 13.00 -1.04
N ALA A 228 -17.84 14.24 -1.15
CA ALA A 228 -17.63 14.90 -2.44
C ALA A 228 -16.59 14.18 -3.32
N GLU A 229 -15.48 13.74 -2.74
CA GLU A 229 -14.42 13.04 -3.48
C GLU A 229 -14.88 11.65 -3.96
N LEU A 230 -15.69 10.94 -3.17
CA LEU A 230 -16.28 9.67 -3.58
C LEU A 230 -17.32 9.86 -4.69
N ASP A 231 -18.15 10.90 -4.60
CA ASP A 231 -19.13 11.22 -5.64
C ASP A 231 -18.46 11.57 -6.97
N LEU A 232 -17.37 12.35 -6.93
CA LEU A 232 -16.55 12.68 -8.11
C LEU A 232 -15.81 11.46 -8.68
N ALA A 233 -15.55 10.44 -7.87
CA ALA A 233 -14.85 9.23 -8.28
C ALA A 233 -15.77 8.16 -8.88
N ARG A 234 -17.10 8.25 -8.72
CA ARG A 234 -18.06 7.27 -9.27
C ARG A 234 -17.84 6.90 -10.75
N PRO A 235 -17.47 7.84 -11.65
CA PRO A 235 -17.21 7.49 -13.05
C PRO A 235 -16.11 6.42 -13.26
N PHE A 236 -15.21 6.20 -12.29
CA PHE A 236 -14.22 5.11 -12.36
C PHE A 236 -14.87 3.72 -12.48
N ASP A 237 -16.10 3.53 -11.99
CA ASP A 237 -16.82 2.27 -12.14
C ASP A 237 -17.16 1.97 -13.60
N ASP A 238 -17.44 3.00 -14.39
CA ASP A 238 -17.89 2.89 -15.77
C ASP A 238 -16.75 2.88 -16.80
N LEU A 239 -15.51 3.19 -16.38
CA LEU A 239 -14.38 3.22 -17.30
C LEU A 239 -14.04 1.81 -17.83
N PRO A 240 -13.96 1.61 -19.15
CA PRO A 240 -13.47 0.36 -19.71
C PRO A 240 -12.01 0.17 -19.29
N PRO A 241 -11.56 -1.06 -19.01
CA PRO A 241 -10.16 -1.30 -18.73
C PRO A 241 -9.33 -0.97 -19.98
N GLU A 242 -8.34 -0.10 -19.82
CA GLU A 242 -7.43 0.32 -20.89
C GLU A 242 -6.34 -0.73 -21.13
N ASN A 243 -6.02 -1.54 -20.10
CA ASN A 243 -4.86 -2.44 -20.13
C ASN A 243 -5.19 -3.93 -19.98
N THR A 244 -6.09 -4.46 -20.82
CA THR A 244 -6.32 -5.91 -21.01
C THR A 244 -5.54 -6.50 -22.18
N SER A 245 -4.49 -5.81 -22.63
CA SER A 245 -3.81 -6.16 -23.87
C SER A 245 -2.86 -7.36 -23.69
N VAL A 246 -2.71 -8.13 -24.77
CA VAL A 246 -1.66 -9.15 -24.92
C VAL A 246 -0.28 -8.57 -24.59
N GLU A 247 -0.07 -7.28 -24.85
CA GLU A 247 1.17 -6.56 -24.56
C GLU A 247 1.43 -6.34 -23.07
N ALA A 248 0.38 -6.16 -22.25
CA ALA A 248 0.51 -6.06 -20.79
C ALA A 248 1.01 -7.39 -20.20
N HIS A 249 0.46 -8.51 -20.67
CA HIS A 249 0.88 -9.84 -20.26
C HIS A 249 2.31 -10.14 -20.73
N ALA A 250 2.66 -9.81 -21.97
CA ALA A 250 4.03 -10.00 -22.47
C ALA A 250 5.06 -9.18 -21.66
N ARG A 251 4.74 -7.94 -21.29
CA ARG A 251 5.59 -7.12 -20.41
C ARG A 251 5.69 -7.70 -19.00
N ALA A 252 4.59 -8.22 -18.46
CA ALA A 252 4.55 -8.87 -17.16
C ALA A 252 5.44 -10.13 -17.13
N ASP A 253 5.34 -10.99 -18.15
CA ASP A 253 6.17 -12.17 -18.29
C ASP A 253 7.65 -11.81 -18.42
N ALA A 254 7.97 -10.82 -19.26
CA ALA A 254 9.34 -10.35 -19.46
C ALA A 254 9.96 -9.77 -18.17
N TYR A 255 9.19 -8.96 -17.43
CA TYR A 255 9.61 -8.42 -16.14
C TYR A 255 9.86 -9.54 -15.13
N PHE A 256 8.90 -10.46 -14.99
CA PHE A 256 8.98 -11.58 -14.05
C PHE A 256 10.21 -12.45 -14.31
N LEU A 257 10.40 -12.90 -15.55
CA LEU A 257 11.56 -13.70 -15.95
C LEU A 257 12.88 -12.94 -15.73
N GLY A 258 12.89 -11.64 -16.02
CA GLY A 258 14.04 -10.78 -15.78
C GLY A 258 14.47 -10.75 -14.31
N GLU A 259 13.52 -10.58 -13.38
CA GLU A 259 13.85 -10.58 -11.95
C GLU A 259 14.32 -11.96 -11.46
N LEU A 260 13.74 -13.05 -11.98
CA LEU A 260 14.23 -14.41 -11.66
C LEU A 260 15.67 -14.66 -12.10
N ASP A 261 16.12 -14.03 -13.18
CA ASP A 261 17.50 -14.18 -13.67
C ASP A 261 18.50 -13.31 -12.90
N ARG A 262 18.05 -12.20 -12.29
CA ARG A 262 18.90 -11.29 -11.51
C ARG A 262 19.14 -11.77 -10.08
N LEU A 263 18.17 -12.43 -9.49
CA LEU A 263 18.21 -12.88 -8.10
C LEU A 263 18.77 -14.32 -7.96
N ARG A 264 19.58 -14.75 -8.94
CA ARG A 264 20.31 -16.03 -8.91
C ARG A 264 21.54 -15.98 -8.01
#